data_AF-A0A1I0LTN8-F1
#
_entry.id   AF-A0A1I0LTN8-F1
#
_cell.length_a   1.000
_cell.length_b   1.000
_cell.length_c   1.000
_cell.angle_alpha   90.00
_cell.angle_beta   90.00
_cell.angle_gamma   90.00
#
_symmetry.space_group_name_H-M   'P 1'
#
loop_
_entity.id
_entity.type
_entity.pdbx_description
1 polymer ?
#
loop_
_entity_poly.entity_id
_entity_poly.type
_entity_poly.pdbx_seq_one_letter_code
_entity_poly.pdbx_strand_id
1 'polypeptide(L)'
;MASKEIALPHIVTFSNGSTRPTFHLYVSQPPPKNTLDPRWETCTDHRTACDCREAIFAEDLAELRAERDMLLGTLREELAGHATRAYTSDGARDEQAECKCIGCGIARRLPWYSVGGYVVTTRRSVTDTP
;
A
#
# COMPACT_ATOMS: atom_id res chain seq x y z
N MET A 1 -28.57 -6.06 -15.76
CA MET A 1 -28.66 -4.69 -15.22
C MET A 1 -27.50 -3.90 -15.79
N ALA A 2 -27.76 -2.92 -16.65
CA ALA A 2 -26.73 -2.15 -17.35
C ALA A 2 -26.04 -1.19 -16.37
N SER A 3 -24.80 -1.50 -15.99
CA SER A 3 -23.94 -0.54 -15.31
C SER A 3 -23.70 0.62 -16.27
N LYS A 4 -24.06 1.85 -15.87
CA LYS A 4 -23.72 3.06 -16.61
C LYS A 4 -22.20 3.08 -16.81
N GLU A 5 -21.75 3.03 -18.06
CA GLU A 5 -20.34 3.20 -18.43
C GLU A 5 -19.88 4.56 -17.95
N ILE A 6 -19.16 4.59 -16.83
CA ILE A 6 -18.43 5.78 -16.41
C ILE A 6 -17.15 5.78 -17.24
N ALA A 7 -17.17 6.47 -18.37
CA ALA A 7 -15.94 6.77 -19.10
C ALA A 7 -15.09 7.67 -18.20
N LEU A 8 -14.05 7.10 -17.58
CA LEU A 8 -13.14 7.87 -16.74
C LEU A 8 -12.22 8.66 -17.67
N PRO A 9 -12.23 10.01 -17.59
CA PRO A 9 -11.34 10.82 -18.41
C PRO A 9 -9.91 10.68 -17.85
N HIS A 10 -9.03 10.04 -18.61
CA HIS A 10 -7.60 10.08 -18.34
C HIS A 10 -7.00 11.28 -19.08
N ILE A 11 -6.46 12.23 -18.31
CA ILE A 11 -5.83 13.44 -18.86
C ILE A 11 -4.32 13.20 -18.89
N VAL A 12 -3.76 13.12 -20.09
CA VAL A 12 -2.30 13.02 -20.27
C VAL A 12 -1.79 14.36 -20.76
N THR A 13 -0.88 14.96 -20.00
CA THR A 13 -0.23 16.23 -20.36
C THR A 13 1.24 15.95 -20.65
N PHE A 14 1.65 16.16 -21.90
CA PHE A 14 3.07 16.05 -22.27
C PHE A 14 3.71 17.43 -22.13
N SER A 15 4.77 17.53 -21.32
CA SER A 15 5.55 18.76 -21.23
C SER A 15 6.72 18.71 -22.22
N ASN A 16 6.56 19.33 -23.39
CA ASN A 16 7.70 19.55 -24.28
C ASN A 16 7.68 20.99 -24.79
N GLY A 17 8.25 21.91 -24.00
CA GLY A 17 8.65 23.26 -24.41
C GLY A 17 7.56 24.17 -25.01
N SER A 18 7.22 25.25 -24.32
CA SER A 18 6.42 26.40 -24.81
C SER A 18 4.92 26.17 -25.07
N THR A 19 4.50 25.00 -25.55
CA THR A 19 3.06 24.66 -25.69
C THR A 19 2.78 23.33 -24.99
N ARG A 20 1.80 23.30 -24.09
CA ARG A 20 1.33 22.07 -23.43
C ARG A 20 0.10 21.57 -24.17
N PRO A 21 0.22 20.72 -25.20
CA PRO A 21 -0.95 20.02 -25.71
C PRO A 21 -1.44 19.07 -24.62
N THR A 22 -2.64 19.36 -24.10
CA THR A 22 -3.36 18.45 -23.20
C THR A 22 -4.20 17.51 -24.07
N PHE A 23 -3.98 16.21 -23.95
CA PHE A 23 -4.79 15.21 -24.63
C PHE A 23 -5.76 14.59 -23.64
N HIS A 24 -7.04 14.59 -24.00
CA HIS A 24 -8.09 13.92 -23.26
C HIS A 24 -8.30 12.53 -23.87
N LEU A 25 -7.92 11.48 -23.14
CA LEU A 25 -8.20 10.10 -23.52
C LEU A 25 -9.37 9.61 -22.65
N TYR A 26 -10.50 9.34 -23.28
CA TYR A 26 -11.63 8.73 -22.60
C TYR A 26 -11.48 7.22 -22.66
N VAL A 27 -11.28 6.60 -21.50
CA VAL A 27 -11.25 5.14 -21.41
C VAL A 27 -12.68 4.69 -21.10
N SER A 28 -13.24 3.84 -21.96
CA SER A 28 -14.62 3.36 -21.85
C SER A 28 -14.82 2.39 -20.69
N GLN A 29 -13.75 1.73 -20.23
CA GLN A 29 -13.79 0.73 -19.17
C GLN A 29 -12.62 0.91 -18.20
N PRO A 30 -12.81 0.63 -16.91
CA PRO A 30 -11.70 0.67 -15.95
C PRO A 30 -10.64 -0.41 -16.28
N PRO A 31 -9.41 -0.24 -15.77
CA PRO A 31 -8.40 -1.29 -15.85
C PRO A 31 -8.92 -2.61 -15.27
N PRO A 32 -8.54 -3.76 -15.86
CA PRO A 32 -8.96 -5.06 -15.33
C PRO A 32 -8.36 -5.26 -13.94
N LYS A 33 -9.14 -5.87 -13.05
CA LYS A 33 -8.73 -6.09 -11.65
C LYS A 33 -8.01 -7.42 -11.44
N ASN A 34 -8.21 -8.37 -12.35
CA ASN A 34 -7.71 -9.74 -12.27
C ASN A 34 -7.77 -10.41 -13.64
N THR A 35 -7.10 -11.55 -13.78
CA THR A 35 -6.96 -12.35 -15.00
C THR A 35 -8.26 -13.07 -15.41
N LEU A 36 -9.31 -12.99 -14.58
CA LEU A 36 -10.66 -13.46 -14.92
C LEU A 36 -11.43 -12.44 -15.80
N ASP A 37 -10.86 -11.27 -16.07
CA ASP A 37 -11.45 -10.31 -17.00
C ASP A 37 -11.47 -10.90 -18.43
N PRO A 38 -12.61 -10.89 -19.16
CA PRO A 38 -12.70 -11.46 -20.51
C PRO A 38 -11.67 -10.89 -21.50
N ARG A 39 -11.16 -9.67 -21.25
CA ARG A 39 -10.07 -9.08 -22.05
C ARG A 39 -8.79 -9.91 -22.02
N TRP A 40 -8.56 -10.65 -20.93
CA TRP A 40 -7.43 -11.56 -20.77
C TRP A 40 -7.43 -12.67 -21.83
N GLU A 41 -8.54 -13.39 -21.97
CA GLU A 41 -8.68 -14.50 -22.93
C GLU A 41 -8.58 -14.03 -24.39
N THR A 42 -8.94 -12.78 -24.66
CA THR A 42 -8.89 -12.20 -26.01
C THR A 42 -7.50 -11.72 -26.43
N CYS A 43 -6.57 -11.57 -25.49
CA CYS A 43 -5.24 -11.07 -25.78
C CYS A 43 -4.31 -12.21 -26.23
N THR A 44 -3.69 -12.05 -27.39
CA THR A 44 -2.79 -13.05 -27.97
C THR A 44 -1.31 -12.79 -27.68
N ASP A 45 -0.95 -11.56 -27.27
CA ASP A 45 0.43 -11.14 -26.97
C ASP A 45 0.44 -10.16 -25.77
N HIS A 46 0.71 -10.69 -24.58
CA HIS A 46 0.63 -9.95 -23.30
C HIS A 46 1.84 -9.04 -23.07
N ARG A 47 1.89 -7.92 -23.79
CA ARG A 47 2.93 -6.89 -23.64
C ARG A 47 2.74 -6.04 -22.39
N THR A 48 3.80 -5.36 -21.96
CA THR A 48 3.81 -4.51 -20.75
C THR A 48 2.74 -3.41 -20.74
N ALA A 49 2.37 -2.88 -21.91
CA ALA A 49 1.34 -1.84 -22.04
C ALA A 49 -0.08 -2.39 -22.27
N CYS A 50 -0.28 -3.72 -22.14
CA CYS A 50 -1.58 -4.34 -22.34
C CYS A 50 -2.38 -4.37 -21.03
N ASP A 51 -3.70 -4.15 -21.11
CA ASP A 51 -4.66 -4.34 -20.01
C ASP A 51 -4.45 -5.68 -19.29
N CYS A 52 -4.12 -6.74 -20.02
CA CYS A 52 -3.87 -8.06 -19.44
C CYS A 52 -2.72 -8.01 -18.43
N ARG A 53 -1.65 -7.28 -18.74
CA ARG A 53 -0.51 -7.15 -17.82
C ARG A 53 -0.89 -6.37 -16.57
N GLU A 54 -1.74 -5.37 -16.70
CA GLU A 54 -2.32 -4.64 -15.57
C GLU A 54 -3.15 -5.57 -14.67
N ALA A 55 -3.88 -6.52 -15.27
CA ALA A 55 -4.64 -7.53 -14.55
C ALA A 55 -3.76 -8.42 -13.65
N ILE A 56 -2.62 -8.89 -14.16
CA ILE A 56 -1.63 -9.65 -13.37
C ILE A 56 -1.08 -8.78 -12.24
N PHE A 57 -0.65 -7.56 -12.54
CA PHE A 57 -0.09 -6.69 -11.50
C PHE A 57 -1.10 -6.34 -10.41
N ALA A 58 -2.38 -6.24 -10.77
CA ALA A 58 -3.45 -6.07 -9.79
C ALA A 58 -3.62 -7.30 -8.89
N GLU A 59 -3.52 -8.51 -9.44
CA GLU A 59 -3.52 -9.76 -8.65
C GLU A 59 -2.29 -9.86 -7.75
N ASP A 60 -1.08 -9.72 -8.31
CA ASP A 60 0.18 -9.74 -7.56
C ASP A 60 0.14 -8.74 -6.39
N LEU A 61 -0.35 -7.52 -6.65
CA LEU A 61 -0.50 -6.50 -5.62
C LEU A 61 -1.54 -6.88 -4.56
N ALA A 62 -2.62 -7.54 -4.94
CA ALA A 62 -3.63 -8.02 -4.00
C ALA A 62 -3.06 -9.14 -3.11
N GLU A 63 -2.32 -10.08 -3.68
CA GLU A 63 -1.62 -11.15 -2.96
C GLU A 63 -0.59 -10.59 -1.98
N LEU A 64 0.30 -9.70 -2.43
CA LEU A 64 1.28 -9.04 -1.56
C LEU A 64 0.63 -8.25 -0.42
N ARG A 65 -0.52 -7.60 -0.68
CA ARG A 65 -1.28 -6.91 0.38
C ARG A 65 -1.88 -7.90 1.37
N ALA A 66 -2.42 -9.02 0.90
CA ALA A 66 -2.98 -10.06 1.76
C ALA A 66 -1.89 -10.69 2.64
N GLU A 67 -0.72 -11.02 2.08
CA GLU A 67 0.43 -11.54 2.83
C GLU A 67 0.91 -10.54 3.89
N ARG A 68 1.08 -9.27 3.51
CA ARG A 68 1.40 -8.20 4.46
C ARG A 68 0.38 -8.13 5.59
N ASP A 69 -0.91 -8.16 5.28
CA ASP A 69 -1.97 -8.02 6.28
C ASP A 69 -2.03 -9.22 7.22
N MET A 70 -1.79 -10.43 6.70
CA MET A 70 -1.64 -11.64 7.51
C MET A 70 -0.45 -11.52 8.48
N LEU A 71 0.74 -11.16 7.98
CA LEU A 71 1.93 -10.99 8.82
C LEU A 71 1.73 -9.93 9.90
N LEU A 72 1.09 -8.80 9.57
CA LEU A 72 0.77 -7.76 10.53
C LEU A 72 -0.29 -8.20 11.54
N GLY A 73 -1.26 -9.03 11.13
CA GLY A 73 -2.24 -9.66 12.01
C GLY A 73 -1.57 -10.53 13.06
N THR A 74 -0.75 -11.49 12.63
CA THR A 74 0.00 -12.38 13.53
C THR A 74 0.91 -11.61 14.47
N LEU A 75 1.64 -10.61 13.97
CA LEU A 75 2.50 -9.78 14.82
C LEU A 75 1.70 -9.05 15.92
N ARG A 76 0.49 -8.59 15.61
CA ARG A 76 -0.38 -7.92 16.61
C ARG A 76 -0.87 -8.89 17.68
N GLU A 77 -1.21 -10.11 17.28
CA GLU A 77 -1.68 -11.15 18.20
C GLU A 77 -0.55 -11.57 19.15
N GLU A 78 0.64 -11.84 18.62
CA GLU A 78 1.81 -12.24 19.42
C GLU A 78 2.32 -11.13 20.35
N LEU A 79 2.14 -9.87 19.97
CA LEU A 79 2.53 -8.72 20.80
C LEU A 79 1.38 -8.18 21.66
N ALA A 80 0.23 -8.83 21.65
CA ALA A 80 -0.90 -8.41 22.48
C ALA A 80 -0.51 -8.49 23.97
N GLY A 81 -0.75 -7.39 24.70
CA GLY A 81 -0.40 -7.31 26.13
C GLY A 81 1.08 -7.05 26.42
N HIS A 82 1.95 -7.01 25.41
CA HIS A 82 3.35 -6.62 25.62
C HIS A 82 3.47 -5.11 25.80
N ALA A 83 4.27 -4.69 26.77
CA ALA A 83 4.73 -3.30 26.89
C ALA A 83 5.78 -3.00 25.82
N THR A 84 5.40 -2.98 24.54
CA THR A 84 6.32 -2.71 23.42
C THR A 84 6.99 -1.34 23.55
N ARG A 85 6.27 -0.36 24.12
CA ARG A 85 6.81 0.90 24.63
C ARG A 85 6.22 1.14 26.00
N ALA A 86 7.02 1.67 26.92
CA ALA A 86 6.58 2.10 28.23
C ALA A 86 6.94 3.57 28.42
N TYR A 87 6.14 4.26 29.23
CA TYR A 87 6.28 5.69 29.48
C TYR A 87 6.10 5.96 30.96
N THR A 88 6.86 6.91 31.50
CA THR A 88 6.69 7.41 32.86
C THR A 88 5.44 8.30 32.94
N SER A 89 5.05 8.67 34.16
CA SER A 89 3.95 9.62 34.40
C SER A 89 4.12 10.95 33.67
N ASP A 90 5.37 11.37 33.42
CA ASP A 90 5.72 12.64 32.80
C ASP A 90 5.78 12.52 31.26
N GLY A 91 5.45 11.36 30.71
CA GLY A 91 5.46 11.09 29.27
C GLY A 91 6.84 10.79 28.68
N ALA A 92 7.90 10.73 29.50
CA ALA A 92 9.21 10.29 29.06
C ALA A 92 9.20 8.78 28.80
N ARG A 93 10.00 8.32 27.82
CA ARG A 93 10.13 6.88 27.52
C ARG A 93 10.81 6.17 28.68
N ASP A 94 10.15 5.19 29.27
CA ASP A 94 10.69 4.37 30.35
C ASP A 94 11.36 3.14 29.75
N GLU A 95 12.66 3.21 29.51
CA GLU A 95 13.41 2.11 28.91
C GLU A 95 13.49 0.87 29.80
N GLN A 96 13.29 0.98 31.10
CA GLN A 96 13.38 -0.15 32.02
C GLN A 96 12.08 -0.97 32.03
N ALA A 97 10.94 -0.29 31.89
CA ALA A 97 9.62 -0.93 31.84
C ALA A 97 9.26 -1.53 30.47
N GLU A 98 9.98 -1.22 29.39
CA GLU A 98 9.66 -1.80 28.06
C GLU A 98 10.10 -3.26 27.95
N CYS A 99 9.27 -4.04 27.28
CA CYS A 99 9.61 -5.41 26.90
C CYS A 99 10.83 -5.45 25.97
N LYS A 100 11.81 -6.30 26.30
CA LYS A 100 13.07 -6.47 25.56
C LYS A 100 13.11 -7.71 24.66
N CYS A 101 12.00 -8.41 24.48
CA CYS A 101 11.96 -9.55 23.56
C CYS A 101 12.21 -9.14 22.11
N ILE A 102 12.63 -10.10 21.27
CA ILE A 102 12.94 -9.88 19.86
C ILE A 102 11.73 -9.29 19.11
N GLY A 103 10.52 -9.80 19.37
CA GLY A 103 9.29 -9.30 18.74
C GLY A 103 9.04 -7.81 19.00
N CYS A 104 9.14 -7.37 20.26
CA CYS A 104 9.04 -5.94 20.62
C CYS A 104 10.19 -5.11 20.03
N GLY A 105 11.39 -5.70 19.90
CA GLY A 105 12.53 -5.08 19.23
C GLY A 105 12.28 -4.85 17.73
N ILE A 106 11.73 -5.83 17.03
CA ILE A 106 11.33 -5.72 15.62
C ILE A 106 10.23 -4.67 15.48
N ALA A 107 9.17 -4.76 16.28
CA ALA A 107 8.08 -3.80 16.26
C ALA A 107 8.61 -2.37 16.42
N ARG A 108 9.46 -2.09 17.42
CA ARG A 108 10.05 -0.74 17.60
C ARG A 108 10.85 -0.20 16.42
N ARG A 109 11.43 -1.06 15.58
CA ARG A 109 12.18 -0.68 14.37
C ARG A 109 11.29 -0.45 13.16
N LEU A 110 10.07 -1.00 13.15
CA LEU A 110 9.14 -0.76 12.07
C LEU A 110 8.70 0.73 12.10
N PRO A 111 8.71 1.43 10.95
CA PRO A 111 8.22 2.81 10.89
C PRO A 111 6.69 2.91 10.96
N TRP A 112 5.99 1.80 10.71
CA TRP A 112 4.55 1.68 10.72
C TRP A 112 4.16 0.34 11.34
N TYR A 113 3.94 0.36 12.65
CA TYR A 113 3.32 -0.74 13.36
C TYR A 113 2.27 -0.15 14.29
N SER A 114 1.05 -0.70 14.21
CA SER A 114 0.04 -0.49 15.24
C SER A 114 0.05 -1.72 16.14
N VAL A 115 0.66 -1.59 17.32
CA VAL A 115 0.46 -2.56 18.41
C VAL A 115 -0.70 -2.01 19.25
N GLY A 116 -1.77 -2.79 19.41
CA GLY A 116 -2.90 -2.40 20.26
C GLY A 116 -3.88 -1.35 19.69
N GLY A 117 -4.05 -1.27 18.36
CA GLY A 117 -5.14 -0.49 17.76
C GLY A 117 -4.89 1.01 17.52
N TYR A 118 -3.74 1.54 17.91
CA TYR A 118 -3.32 2.90 17.53
C TYR A 118 -2.21 2.85 16.49
N VAL A 119 -2.43 3.50 15.35
CA VAL A 119 -1.38 3.74 14.36
C VAL A 119 -0.48 4.84 14.90
N VAL A 120 0.63 4.45 15.52
CA VAL A 120 1.71 5.40 15.80
C VAL A 120 2.52 5.52 14.51
N THR A 121 2.07 6.39 13.59
CA THR A 121 2.95 6.79 12.49
C THR A 121 4.08 7.60 13.09
N THR A 122 5.29 7.05 13.16
CA THR A 122 6.46 7.92 13.27
C THR A 122 6.57 8.61 11.92
N ARG A 123 6.06 9.84 11.81
CA ARG A 123 6.48 10.73 10.73
C ARG A 123 7.99 10.87 10.89
N ARG A 124 8.77 10.11 10.12
CA ARG A 124 10.14 10.51 9.79
C ARG A 124 9.99 11.83 9.07
N SER A 125 10.26 12.95 9.76
CA SER A 125 10.60 14.19 9.08
C SER A 125 11.76 13.88 8.14
N VAL A 126 11.63 14.28 6.89
CA VAL A 126 12.53 13.98 5.76
C VAL A 126 13.91 14.66 5.92
N THR A 127 14.26 15.13 7.11
CA THR A 127 15.43 15.99 7.34
C THR A 127 16.64 15.31 7.94
N ASP A 128 16.57 14.04 8.34
CA ASP A 128 17.74 13.35 8.90
C ASP A 128 18.38 12.44 7.85
N THR A 129 19.33 13.01 7.10
CA THR A 129 20.35 12.29 6.31
C THR A 129 21.68 12.46 7.06
N PRO A 130 22.62 11.51 6.96
CA PRO A 130 23.57 11.12 8.01
C PRO A 130 24.57 12.20 8.44
#